data_AF-A0A5J4T8F1-F1
#
_entry.id   AF-A0A5J4T8F1-F1
#
_cell.length_a   1.000
_cell.length_b   1.000
_cell.length_c   1.000
_cell.angle_alpha   90.00
_cell.angle_beta   90.00
_cell.angle_gamma   90.00
#
_symmetry.space_group_name_H-M   'P 1'
#
loop_
_entity.id
_entity.type
_entity.pdbx_description
1 polymer ?
#
loop_
_entity_poly.entity_id
_entity_poly.type
_entity_poly.pdbx_seq_one_letter_code
_entity_poly.pdbx_strand_id
1 'polypeptide(L)'
;MEEDEQFKLDALQKIANSAPISSVLDEKSAKRYILSFEKRLSENQQVRMQDQVKTEQLIDADFGVFDAIQTLKGFSDYPQYISLLVSTQSIESIIGILDHENIDLVIAVIDLIKELTDPDLFFIEPNSILFAAELIKEKTELQLIPCLKRLDENELDEQTGILNIMGILDNLLEVNATIVEQSLSQSESNDGSIFLKWLINRISKGPYPEDQLLIDNKNLKDQNKD
;
A
#
# COMPACT_ATOMS: atom_id res chain seq x y z
N MET A 1 -11.37 19.13 -17.92
CA MET A 1 -12.47 18.14 -17.91
C MET A 1 -12.27 17.09 -19.00
N GLU A 2 -12.49 17.36 -20.29
CA GLU A 2 -12.25 16.33 -21.34
C GLU A 2 -10.75 15.95 -21.50
N GLU A 3 -9.83 16.91 -21.33
CA GLU A 3 -8.38 16.63 -21.35
C GLU A 3 -7.90 15.83 -20.12
N ASP A 4 -8.54 16.02 -18.96
CA ASP A 4 -8.20 15.28 -17.72
C ASP A 4 -8.65 13.82 -17.79
N GLU A 5 -9.82 13.56 -18.39
CA GLU A 5 -10.31 12.20 -18.64
C GLU A 5 -9.46 11.47 -19.67
N GLN A 6 -9.04 12.16 -20.72
CA GLN A 6 -8.17 11.59 -21.75
C GLN A 6 -6.78 11.24 -21.19
N PHE A 7 -6.25 12.06 -20.28
CA PHE A 7 -4.98 11.81 -19.61
C PHE A 7 -5.07 10.63 -18.63
N LYS A 8 -6.17 10.54 -17.85
CA LYS A 8 -6.46 9.36 -17.01
C LYS A 8 -6.57 8.09 -17.85
N LEU A 9 -7.21 8.16 -19.01
CA LEU A 9 -7.36 7.02 -19.91
C LEU A 9 -6.02 6.55 -20.49
N ASP A 10 -5.15 7.49 -20.85
CA ASP A 10 -3.79 7.19 -21.31
C ASP A 10 -2.90 6.63 -20.19
N ALA A 11 -3.05 7.12 -18.96
CA ALA A 11 -2.35 6.57 -17.79
C ALA A 11 -2.80 5.13 -17.49
N LEU A 12 -4.11 4.88 -17.51
CA LEU A 12 -4.68 3.54 -17.35
C LEU A 12 -4.25 2.59 -18.47
N GLN A 13 -4.18 3.06 -19.72
CA GLN A 13 -3.65 2.28 -20.84
C GLN A 13 -2.16 1.97 -20.69
N LYS A 14 -1.37 2.87 -20.11
CA LYS A 14 0.05 2.58 -19.82
C LYS A 14 0.21 1.57 -18.69
N ILE A 15 -0.63 1.64 -17.64
CA ILE A 15 -0.66 0.65 -16.54
C ILE A 15 -1.04 -0.73 -17.09
N ALA A 16 -2.09 -0.82 -17.91
CA ALA A 16 -2.54 -2.06 -18.55
C ALA A 16 -1.51 -2.64 -19.53
N ASN A 17 -0.63 -1.81 -20.09
CA ASN A 17 0.45 -2.20 -21.00
C ASN A 17 1.81 -2.34 -20.30
N SER A 18 1.90 -2.15 -18.97
CA SER A 18 3.11 -2.47 -18.23
C SER A 18 3.36 -3.98 -18.42
N ALA A 19 4.51 -4.31 -19.00
CA ALA A 19 4.79 -5.67 -19.39
C ALA A 19 4.77 -6.55 -18.12
N PRO A 20 3.93 -7.60 -18.05
CA PRO A 20 3.99 -8.53 -16.94
C PRO A 20 5.42 -9.02 -16.82
N ILE A 21 5.90 -9.18 -15.58
CA ILE A 21 7.24 -9.69 -15.29
C ILE A 21 7.49 -10.88 -16.21
N SER A 22 8.44 -10.71 -17.13
CA SER A 22 8.79 -11.68 -18.19
C SER A 22 8.95 -13.07 -17.60
N SER A 23 8.59 -14.09 -18.39
CA SER A 23 8.74 -15.51 -18.09
C SER A 23 9.98 -15.81 -17.23
N VAL A 24 9.72 -16.22 -15.99
CA VAL A 24 10.68 -16.48 -14.91
C VAL A 24 11.51 -15.25 -14.53
N LEU A 25 11.07 -14.54 -13.48
CA LEU A 25 11.90 -13.54 -12.81
C LEU A 25 13.19 -14.19 -12.31
N ASP A 26 14.35 -13.64 -12.68
CA ASP A 26 15.64 -14.03 -12.11
C ASP A 26 16.11 -13.00 -11.07
N GLU A 27 17.03 -13.42 -10.19
CA GLU A 27 17.53 -12.57 -9.09
C GLU A 27 18.15 -11.26 -9.60
N LYS A 28 18.81 -11.31 -10.77
CA LYS A 28 19.42 -10.13 -11.39
C LYS A 28 18.36 -9.13 -11.85
N SER A 29 17.24 -9.61 -12.38
CA SER A 29 16.10 -8.77 -12.77
C SER A 29 15.38 -8.23 -11.54
N ALA A 30 15.18 -9.04 -10.51
CA ALA A 30 14.62 -8.58 -9.24
C ALA A 30 15.44 -7.42 -8.64
N LYS A 31 16.77 -7.56 -8.53
CA LYS A 31 17.67 -6.48 -8.08
C LYS A 31 17.58 -5.23 -8.97
N ARG A 32 17.41 -5.39 -10.28
CA ARG A 32 17.23 -4.26 -11.21
C ARG A 32 15.90 -3.53 -10.97
N TYR A 33 14.81 -4.25 -10.67
CA TYR A 33 13.53 -3.63 -10.36
C TYR A 33 13.59 -2.84 -9.05
N ILE A 34 14.22 -3.39 -8.01
CA ILE A 34 14.45 -2.67 -6.75
C ILE A 34 15.28 -1.40 -7.00
N LEU A 35 16.39 -1.50 -7.73
CA LEU A 35 17.22 -0.33 -8.05
C LEU A 35 16.45 0.71 -8.89
N SER A 36 15.57 0.25 -9.78
CA SER A 36 14.70 1.13 -10.57
C SER A 36 13.73 1.89 -9.66
N PHE A 37 13.12 1.23 -8.68
CA PHE A 37 12.28 1.87 -7.68
C PHE A 37 13.03 2.96 -6.91
N GLU A 38 14.21 2.65 -6.34
CA GLU A 38 15.02 3.65 -5.63
C GLU A 38 15.38 4.84 -6.50
N LYS A 39 15.75 4.56 -7.76
CA LYS A 39 16.08 5.61 -8.73
C LYS A 39 14.88 6.50 -9.02
N ARG A 40 13.70 5.93 -9.25
CA ARG A 40 12.46 6.67 -9.52
C ARG A 40 12.03 7.52 -8.33
N LEU A 41 12.13 6.97 -7.11
CA LEU A 41 11.83 7.71 -5.89
C LEU A 41 12.81 8.89 -5.69
N SER A 42 14.09 8.68 -5.95
CA SER A 42 15.10 9.74 -5.88
C SER A 42 14.88 10.82 -6.94
N GLU A 43 14.56 10.44 -8.19
CA GLU A 43 14.20 11.38 -9.26
C GLU A 43 12.95 12.21 -8.87
N ASN A 44 11.94 11.58 -8.28
CA ASN A 44 10.74 12.26 -7.80
C ASN A 44 11.05 13.30 -6.71
N GLN A 45 11.83 12.92 -5.70
CA GLN A 45 12.29 13.84 -4.66
C GLN A 45 13.08 15.02 -5.24
N GLN A 46 13.95 14.77 -6.22
CA GLN A 46 14.73 15.83 -6.88
C GLN A 46 13.84 16.81 -7.65
N VAL A 47 12.83 16.31 -8.37
CA VAL A 47 11.85 17.15 -9.09
C VAL A 47 11.09 18.04 -8.09
N ARG A 48 10.68 17.49 -6.95
CA ARG A 48 9.97 18.23 -5.88
C ARG A 48 10.81 19.30 -5.19
N MET A 49 12.13 19.19 -5.20
CA MET A 49 13.05 20.18 -4.62
C MET A 49 13.34 21.38 -5.54
N GLN A 50 12.83 21.39 -6.79
CA GLN A 50 13.10 22.47 -7.73
C GLN A 50 12.19 23.68 -7.48
N ASP A 51 12.78 24.89 -7.41
CA ASP A 51 12.07 26.15 -7.15
C ASP A 51 10.98 26.51 -8.19
N GLN A 52 11.04 25.92 -9.40
CA GLN A 52 10.13 26.21 -10.51
C GLN A 52 9.62 24.94 -11.20
N VAL A 53 9.24 23.93 -10.41
CA VAL A 53 8.67 22.69 -10.94
C VAL A 53 7.28 22.91 -11.54
N LYS A 54 7.03 22.33 -12.71
CA LYS A 54 5.69 22.33 -13.33
C LYS A 54 4.87 21.15 -12.85
N THR A 55 3.56 21.32 -12.76
CA THR A 55 2.62 20.24 -12.40
C THR A 55 2.78 19.00 -13.26
N GLU A 56 2.98 19.17 -14.58
CA GLU A 56 3.22 18.07 -15.53
C GLU A 56 4.45 17.22 -15.14
N GLN A 57 5.52 17.86 -14.66
CA GLN A 57 6.74 17.17 -14.25
C GLN A 57 6.55 16.39 -12.95
N LEU A 58 5.75 16.93 -12.01
CA LEU A 58 5.39 16.21 -10.78
C LEU A 58 4.52 14.99 -11.10
N ILE A 59 3.56 15.13 -12.02
CA ILE A 59 2.71 14.01 -12.47
C ILE A 59 3.54 12.92 -13.13
N ASP A 60 4.44 13.28 -14.07
CA ASP A 60 5.33 12.32 -14.73
C ASP A 60 6.25 11.62 -13.72
N ALA A 61 6.75 12.35 -12.73
CA ALA A 61 7.59 11.81 -11.67
C ALA A 61 6.81 10.88 -10.73
N ASP A 62 5.58 11.24 -10.35
CA ASP A 62 4.70 10.42 -9.51
C ASP A 62 4.32 9.13 -10.24
N PHE A 63 3.97 9.23 -11.52
CA PHE A 63 3.68 8.06 -12.35
C PHE A 63 4.88 7.10 -12.43
N GLY A 64 6.10 7.65 -12.55
CA GLY A 64 7.32 6.84 -12.55
C GLY A 64 7.55 6.06 -11.24
N VAL A 65 7.19 6.62 -10.09
CA VAL A 65 7.24 5.94 -8.79
C VAL A 65 6.12 4.90 -8.70
N PHE A 66 4.90 5.26 -9.09
CA PHE A 66 3.75 4.37 -9.08
C PHE A 66 4.02 3.09 -9.90
N ASP A 67 4.50 3.22 -11.13
CA ASP A 67 4.83 2.08 -12.01
C ASP A 67 5.92 1.18 -11.41
N ALA A 68 6.90 1.78 -10.73
CA ALA A 68 7.94 1.02 -10.02
C ALA A 68 7.37 0.26 -8.81
N ILE A 69 6.44 0.85 -8.05
CA ILE A 69 5.74 0.17 -6.95
C ILE A 69 4.92 -1.02 -7.50
N GLN A 70 4.18 -0.82 -8.58
CA GLN A 70 3.40 -1.90 -9.22
C GLN A 70 4.29 -3.03 -9.72
N THR A 71 5.47 -2.70 -10.25
CA THR A 71 6.48 -3.71 -10.64
C THR A 71 6.98 -4.51 -9.43
N LEU A 72 7.22 -3.85 -8.28
CA LEU A 72 7.61 -4.53 -7.04
C LEU A 72 6.49 -5.37 -6.45
N LYS A 73 5.21 -4.97 -6.62
CA LYS A 73 4.06 -5.75 -6.15
C LYS A 73 4.05 -7.16 -6.75
N GLY A 74 4.49 -7.31 -8.00
CA GLY A 74 4.64 -8.62 -8.63
C GLY A 74 5.66 -9.56 -7.97
N PHE A 75 6.37 -9.15 -6.92
CA PHE A 75 7.22 -10.04 -6.13
C PHE A 75 6.40 -11.01 -5.27
N SER A 76 5.10 -10.77 -5.04
CA SER A 76 4.22 -11.74 -4.39
C SER A 76 4.12 -13.06 -5.18
N ASP A 77 4.23 -13.00 -6.52
CA ASP A 77 4.31 -14.18 -7.38
C ASP A 77 5.68 -14.89 -7.33
N TYR A 78 6.71 -14.22 -6.78
CA TYR A 78 8.07 -14.74 -6.68
C TYR A 78 8.67 -14.51 -5.26
N PRO A 79 8.12 -15.17 -4.21
CA PRO A 79 8.44 -14.86 -2.82
C PRO A 79 9.92 -14.99 -2.44
N GLN A 80 10.68 -15.81 -3.16
CA GLN A 80 12.13 -15.95 -3.02
C GLN A 80 12.91 -14.64 -3.17
N TYR A 81 12.34 -13.64 -3.85
CA TYR A 81 12.96 -12.33 -4.07
C TYR A 81 12.51 -11.25 -3.07
N ILE A 82 11.50 -11.50 -2.24
CA ILE A 82 11.02 -10.52 -1.24
C ILE A 82 12.15 -10.16 -0.25
N SER A 83 12.93 -11.16 0.18
CA SER A 83 14.08 -10.94 1.08
C SER A 83 15.16 -10.00 0.50
N LEU A 84 15.19 -9.81 -0.83
CA LEU A 84 16.12 -8.87 -1.46
C LEU A 84 15.84 -7.43 -1.04
N LEU A 85 14.57 -7.05 -0.85
CA LEU A 85 14.17 -5.70 -0.41
C LEU A 85 14.80 -5.32 0.94
N VAL A 86 14.94 -6.31 1.83
CA VAL A 86 15.64 -6.14 3.12
C VAL A 86 17.14 -6.01 2.88
N SER A 87 17.73 -6.90 2.08
CA SER A 87 19.18 -6.90 1.81
C SER A 87 19.68 -5.64 1.08
N THR A 88 18.81 -5.00 0.30
CA THR A 88 19.10 -3.75 -0.43
C THR A 88 18.70 -2.51 0.34
N GLN A 89 18.19 -2.65 1.57
CA GLN A 89 17.75 -1.54 2.44
C GLN A 89 16.62 -0.68 1.82
N SER A 90 15.75 -1.30 1.03
CA SER A 90 14.64 -0.60 0.37
C SER A 90 13.40 -0.42 1.26
N ILE A 91 13.39 -1.04 2.44
CA ILE A 91 12.27 -0.98 3.38
C ILE A 91 12.02 0.45 3.85
N GLU A 92 13.07 1.20 4.20
CA GLU A 92 12.95 2.61 4.61
C GLU A 92 12.36 3.48 3.50
N SER A 93 12.80 3.27 2.24
CA SER A 93 12.27 3.96 1.06
C SER A 93 10.79 3.65 0.83
N ILE A 94 10.37 2.38 0.98
CA ILE A 94 8.97 1.96 0.86
C ILE A 94 8.13 2.62 1.95
N ILE A 95 8.56 2.51 3.21
CA ILE A 95 7.86 3.07 4.37
C ILE A 95 7.73 4.60 4.23
N GLY A 96 8.78 5.28 3.76
CA GLY A 96 8.79 6.74 3.59
C GLY A 96 7.72 7.27 2.63
N ILE A 97 7.20 6.44 1.72
CA ILE A 97 6.10 6.82 0.81
C ILE A 97 4.77 6.95 1.55
N LEU A 98 4.60 6.33 2.73
CA LEU A 98 3.37 6.47 3.53
C LEU A 98 3.08 7.92 3.93
N ASP A 99 4.12 8.76 4.07
CA ASP A 99 3.97 10.20 4.37
C ASP A 99 3.91 11.08 3.11
N HIS A 100 3.88 10.48 1.92
CA HIS A 100 3.89 11.22 0.66
C HIS A 100 2.60 12.00 0.43
N GLU A 101 2.65 13.23 -0.11
CA GLU A 101 1.47 14.09 -0.27
C GLU A 101 0.44 13.56 -1.28
N ASN A 102 0.89 12.86 -2.32
CA ASN A 102 0.02 12.21 -3.30
C ASN A 102 -0.56 10.91 -2.73
N ILE A 103 -1.87 10.90 -2.50
CA ILE A 103 -2.63 9.77 -1.94
C ILE A 103 -2.58 8.53 -2.83
N ASP A 104 -2.50 8.68 -4.16
CA ASP A 104 -2.39 7.53 -5.07
C ASP A 104 -1.10 6.73 -4.81
N LEU A 105 0.00 7.41 -4.50
CA LEU A 105 1.26 6.75 -4.13
C LEU A 105 1.20 6.11 -2.74
N VAL A 106 0.51 6.75 -1.79
CA VAL A 106 0.27 6.18 -0.46
C VAL A 106 -0.55 4.90 -0.57
N ILE A 107 -1.61 4.88 -1.37
CA ILE A 107 -2.44 3.70 -1.61
C ILE A 107 -1.64 2.61 -2.32
N ALA A 108 -0.86 2.97 -3.36
CA ALA A 108 -0.04 2.00 -4.08
C ALA A 108 0.98 1.31 -3.16
N VAL A 109 1.61 2.05 -2.23
CA VAL A 109 2.58 1.45 -1.31
C VAL A 109 1.91 0.64 -0.20
N ILE A 110 0.72 1.06 0.27
CA ILE A 110 -0.11 0.26 1.18
C ILE A 110 -0.47 -1.08 0.51
N ASP A 111 -0.92 -1.04 -0.74
CA ASP A 111 -1.26 -2.25 -1.50
C ASP A 111 -0.03 -3.16 -1.69
N LEU A 112 1.14 -2.59 -2.03
CA LEU A 112 2.41 -3.33 -2.07
C LEU A 112 2.71 -4.02 -0.73
N ILE A 113 2.67 -3.29 0.38
CA ILE A 113 2.97 -3.84 1.70
C ILE A 113 1.97 -4.95 2.06
N LYS A 114 0.67 -4.76 1.77
CA LYS A 114 -0.37 -5.75 2.06
C LYS A 114 -0.13 -7.08 1.34
N GLU A 115 0.30 -7.02 0.08
CA GLU A 115 0.58 -8.18 -0.75
C GLU A 115 1.84 -8.91 -0.29
N LEU A 116 2.93 -8.18 -0.04
CA LEU A 116 4.21 -8.78 0.37
C LEU A 116 4.24 -9.26 1.82
N THR A 117 3.21 -8.94 2.62
CA THR A 117 3.04 -9.43 3.99
C THR A 117 1.98 -10.51 4.12
N ASP A 118 1.42 -11.00 3.01
CA ASP A 118 0.43 -12.08 3.05
C ASP A 118 1.02 -13.33 3.75
N PRO A 119 0.39 -13.85 4.82
CA PRO A 119 0.86 -15.02 5.55
C PRO A 119 1.10 -16.26 4.68
N ASP A 120 0.34 -16.42 3.58
CA ASP A 120 0.52 -17.53 2.64
C ASP A 120 1.93 -17.54 2.02
N LEU A 121 2.54 -16.37 1.83
CA LEU A 121 3.90 -16.25 1.30
C LEU A 121 4.95 -16.79 2.27
N PHE A 122 4.71 -16.66 3.58
CA PHE A 122 5.63 -17.16 4.60
C PHE A 122 5.68 -18.70 4.61
N PHE A 123 4.59 -19.35 4.25
CA PHE A 123 4.55 -20.81 4.08
C PHE A 123 5.25 -21.28 2.80
N ILE A 124 5.16 -20.49 1.71
CA ILE A 124 5.79 -20.80 0.43
C ILE A 124 7.30 -20.57 0.48
N GLU A 125 7.73 -19.43 0.99
CA GLU A 125 9.14 -19.07 1.17
C GLU A 125 9.34 -18.48 2.58
N PRO A 126 9.87 -19.26 3.54
CA PRO A 126 10.02 -18.79 4.92
C PRO A 126 10.87 -17.53 5.09
N ASN A 127 11.82 -17.24 4.18
CA ASN A 127 12.63 -16.03 4.26
C ASN A 127 11.84 -14.75 3.91
N SER A 128 10.65 -14.85 3.31
CA SER A 128 9.81 -13.69 3.03
C SER A 128 9.30 -13.02 4.33
N ILE A 129 9.22 -13.75 5.45
CA ILE A 129 8.87 -13.18 6.76
C ILE A 129 9.86 -12.10 7.22
N LEU A 130 11.09 -12.10 6.71
CA LEU A 130 12.09 -11.08 7.02
C LEU A 130 11.63 -9.68 6.60
N PHE A 131 10.81 -9.58 5.54
CA PHE A 131 10.21 -8.32 5.12
C PHE A 131 9.28 -7.77 6.20
N ALA A 132 8.33 -8.58 6.68
CA ALA A 132 7.42 -8.19 7.76
C ALA A 132 8.16 -7.90 9.07
N ALA A 133 9.19 -8.68 9.40
CA ALA A 133 10.01 -8.45 10.58
C ALA A 133 10.75 -7.09 10.51
N GLU A 134 11.27 -6.72 9.34
CA GLU A 134 11.93 -5.42 9.14
C GLU A 134 10.90 -4.26 9.20
N LEU A 135 9.69 -4.44 8.66
CA LEU A 135 8.61 -3.45 8.81
C LEU A 135 8.27 -3.17 10.28
N ILE A 136 8.19 -4.20 11.12
CA ILE A 136 7.93 -4.07 12.58
C ILE A 136 9.09 -3.36 13.25
N LYS A 137 10.33 -3.68 12.88
CA LYS A 137 11.53 -3.02 13.41
C LYS A 137 11.51 -1.51 13.11
N GLU A 138 11.09 -1.14 11.90
CA GLU A 138 10.94 0.25 11.47
C GLU A 138 9.61 0.91 11.93
N LYS A 139 8.83 0.22 12.78
CA LYS A 139 7.58 0.69 13.39
C LYS A 139 6.54 1.12 12.35
N THR A 140 6.44 0.37 11.27
CA THR A 140 5.50 0.64 10.16
C THR A 140 4.06 0.76 10.66
N GLU A 141 3.68 -0.01 11.68
CA GLU A 141 2.36 0.07 12.33
C GLU A 141 2.01 1.48 12.80
N LEU A 142 2.99 2.26 13.27
CA LEU A 142 2.76 3.64 13.72
C LEU A 142 2.56 4.58 12.53
N GLN A 143 3.22 4.32 11.40
CA GLN A 143 3.13 5.15 10.20
C GLN A 143 1.83 4.91 9.42
N LEU A 144 1.22 3.73 9.58
CA LEU A 144 -0.09 3.42 9.00
C LEU A 144 -1.24 4.15 9.70
N ILE A 145 -1.14 4.45 11.00
CA ILE A 145 -2.23 5.08 11.76
C ILE A 145 -2.61 6.48 11.23
N PRO A 146 -1.65 7.39 10.94
CA PRO A 146 -1.95 8.67 10.31
C PRO A 146 -2.62 8.54 8.93
N CYS A 147 -2.28 7.51 8.16
CA CYS A 147 -2.86 7.28 6.84
C CYS A 147 -4.38 7.07 6.90
N LEU A 148 -4.90 6.40 7.94
CA LEU A 148 -6.33 6.18 8.15
C LEU A 148 -7.17 7.46 8.26
N LYS A 149 -6.55 8.59 8.62
CA LYS A 149 -7.24 9.90 8.67
C LYS A 149 -7.16 10.66 7.36
N ARG A 150 -6.20 10.31 6.51
CA ARG A 150 -5.94 10.96 5.22
C ARG A 150 -6.82 10.39 4.11
N LEU A 151 -7.21 9.12 4.26
CA LEU A 151 -8.05 8.41 3.30
C LEU A 151 -9.54 8.73 3.48
N ASP A 152 -10.25 8.97 2.38
CA ASP A 152 -11.69 9.20 2.31
C ASP A 152 -12.45 7.88 2.07
N GLU A 153 -13.27 7.48 3.03
CA GLU A 153 -14.10 6.27 2.94
C GLU A 153 -15.17 6.30 1.83
N ASN A 154 -15.41 7.46 1.20
CA ASN A 154 -16.38 7.59 0.10
C ASN A 154 -15.76 7.31 -1.28
N GLU A 155 -14.44 7.28 -1.39
CA GLU A 155 -13.72 6.95 -2.61
C GLU A 155 -13.31 5.47 -2.58
N LEU A 156 -13.65 4.71 -3.62
CA LEU A 156 -13.51 3.24 -3.62
C LEU A 156 -12.05 2.77 -3.49
N ASP A 157 -11.12 3.45 -4.15
CA ASP A 157 -9.70 3.11 -4.09
C ASP A 157 -9.13 3.41 -2.69
N GLU A 158 -9.57 4.50 -2.07
CA GLU A 158 -9.16 4.90 -0.72
C GLU A 158 -9.77 3.98 0.35
N GLN A 159 -11.02 3.55 0.17
CA GLN A 159 -11.66 2.52 0.97
C GLN A 159 -10.86 1.21 0.93
N THR A 160 -10.42 0.80 -0.26
CA THR A 160 -9.55 -0.37 -0.43
C THR A 160 -8.22 -0.17 0.31
N GLY A 161 -7.64 1.03 0.24
CA GLY A 161 -6.49 1.42 1.04
C GLY A 161 -6.70 1.25 2.55
N ILE A 162 -7.85 1.68 3.08
CA ILE A 162 -8.21 1.51 4.49
C ILE A 162 -8.29 0.03 4.88
N LEU A 163 -8.92 -0.81 4.06
CA LEU A 163 -9.01 -2.25 4.28
C LEU A 163 -7.62 -2.90 4.24
N ASN A 164 -6.79 -2.50 3.29
CA ASN A 164 -5.41 -2.98 3.18
C ASN A 164 -4.58 -2.58 4.41
N ILE A 165 -4.73 -1.37 4.96
CA ILE A 165 -4.10 -0.98 6.23
C ILE A 165 -4.48 -1.95 7.36
N MET A 166 -5.77 -2.29 7.50
CA MET A 166 -6.20 -3.25 8.52
C MET A 166 -5.55 -4.62 8.31
N GLY A 167 -5.52 -5.10 7.06
CA GLY A 167 -4.89 -6.37 6.72
C GLY A 167 -3.38 -6.37 6.98
N ILE A 168 -2.68 -5.26 6.75
CA ILE A 168 -1.26 -5.14 7.10
C ILE A 168 -1.09 -5.23 8.62
N LEU A 169 -1.87 -4.48 9.40
CA LEU A 169 -1.78 -4.52 10.86
C LEU A 169 -2.02 -5.94 11.40
N ASP A 170 -2.99 -6.66 10.85
CA ASP A 170 -3.27 -8.06 11.20
C ASP A 170 -2.09 -8.98 10.85
N ASN A 171 -1.56 -8.87 9.63
CA ASN A 171 -0.38 -9.60 9.19
C ASN A 171 0.84 -9.35 10.11
N LEU A 172 1.08 -8.10 10.52
CA LEU A 172 2.20 -7.75 11.41
C LEU A 172 1.98 -8.29 12.84
N LEU A 173 0.74 -8.27 13.34
CA LEU A 173 0.39 -8.87 14.64
C LEU A 173 0.59 -10.39 14.62
N GLU A 174 0.26 -11.06 13.52
CA GLU A 174 0.50 -12.50 13.36
C GLU A 174 2.00 -12.83 13.43
N VAL A 175 2.84 -11.98 12.82
CA VAL A 175 4.32 -12.15 12.86
C VAL A 175 4.88 -11.89 14.26
N ASN A 176 4.51 -10.77 14.92
CA ASN A 176 4.95 -10.47 16.28
C ASN A 176 4.03 -9.51 17.03
N ALA A 177 2.93 -10.05 17.57
CA ALA A 177 1.97 -9.29 18.37
C ALA A 177 2.61 -8.53 19.54
N THR A 178 3.60 -9.13 20.22
CA THR A 178 4.18 -8.52 21.43
C THR A 178 4.89 -7.20 21.11
N ILE A 179 5.69 -7.15 20.04
CA ILE A 179 6.40 -5.92 19.67
C ILE A 179 5.43 -4.88 19.12
N VAL A 180 4.51 -5.28 18.25
CA VAL A 180 3.53 -4.38 17.64
C VAL A 180 2.62 -3.73 18.70
N GLU A 181 2.10 -4.52 19.66
CA GLU A 181 1.31 -4.00 20.78
C GLU A 181 2.11 -3.06 21.68
N GLN A 182 3.38 -3.37 21.93
CA GLN A 182 4.28 -2.51 22.70
C GLN A 182 4.51 -1.17 21.98
N SER A 183 4.82 -1.19 20.68
CA SER A 183 5.00 0.01 19.87
C SER A 183 3.77 0.92 19.93
N LEU A 184 2.58 0.36 19.69
CA LEU A 184 1.32 1.12 19.71
C LEU A 184 1.02 1.71 21.09
N SER A 185 1.27 0.95 22.17
CA SER A 185 0.98 1.35 23.54
C SER A 185 1.97 2.38 24.10
N GLN A 186 3.24 2.32 23.67
CA GLN A 186 4.32 3.19 24.18
C GLN A 186 4.64 4.36 23.24
N SER A 187 3.93 4.50 22.13
CA SER A 187 4.09 5.62 21.21
C SER A 187 3.88 6.97 21.91
N GLU A 188 4.80 7.91 21.68
CA GLU A 188 4.72 9.27 22.26
C GLU A 188 3.46 10.01 21.81
N SER A 189 3.00 9.71 20.59
CA SER A 189 1.79 10.27 19.98
C SER A 189 0.49 9.59 20.42
N ASN A 190 0.56 8.56 21.27
CA ASN A 190 -0.58 7.77 21.73
C ASN A 190 -1.36 7.11 20.57
N ASP A 191 -0.63 6.60 19.58
CA ASP A 191 -1.14 6.02 18.33
C ASP A 191 -2.11 4.86 18.59
N GLY A 192 -1.85 4.02 19.59
CA GLY A 192 -2.78 2.95 19.99
C GLY A 192 -4.15 3.48 20.41
N SER A 193 -4.20 4.58 21.16
CA SER A 193 -5.49 5.21 21.53
C SER A 193 -6.16 5.87 20.33
N ILE A 194 -5.39 6.50 19.43
CA ILE A 194 -5.91 7.10 18.21
C ILE A 194 -6.55 6.03 17.33
N PHE A 195 -5.86 4.91 17.13
CA PHE A 195 -6.34 3.78 16.35
C PHE A 195 -7.63 3.19 16.94
N LEU A 196 -7.66 2.91 18.25
CA LEU A 196 -8.87 2.37 18.90
C LEU A 196 -10.06 3.33 18.79
N LYS A 197 -9.84 4.65 18.94
CA LYS A 197 -10.90 5.65 18.74
C LYS A 197 -11.38 5.68 17.30
N TRP A 198 -10.47 5.58 16.33
CA TRP A 198 -10.81 5.51 14.92
C TRP A 198 -11.67 4.27 14.64
N LEU A 199 -11.28 3.10 15.15
CA LEU A 199 -12.05 1.85 15.02
C LEU A 199 -13.46 1.96 15.60
N ILE A 200 -13.59 2.47 16.82
CA ILE A 200 -14.90 2.66 17.47
C ILE A 200 -15.80 3.58 16.63
N ASN A 201 -15.25 4.69 16.14
CA ASN A 201 -15.99 5.62 15.30
C ASN A 201 -16.39 4.97 13.97
N ARG A 202 -15.48 4.20 13.34
CA ARG A 202 -15.74 3.52 12.07
C ARG A 202 -16.83 2.47 12.21
N ILE A 203 -16.75 1.60 13.22
CA ILE A 203 -17.76 0.56 13.47
C ILE A 203 -19.15 1.19 13.71
N SER A 204 -19.19 2.35 14.37
CA SER A 204 -20.44 3.08 14.65
C SER A 204 -21.13 3.64 13.39
N LYS A 205 -20.43 3.79 12.25
CA LYS A 205 -21.01 4.28 10.99
C LYS A 205 -21.84 3.23 10.23
N GLY A 206 -21.72 1.94 10.58
CA GLY A 206 -22.37 0.85 9.85
C GLY A 206 -21.57 0.34 8.64
N PRO A 207 -22.18 -0.52 7.78
CA PRO A 207 -21.51 -1.11 6.63
C PRO A 207 -21.04 -0.05 5.63
N TYR A 208 -20.06 -0.39 4.80
CA TYR A 208 -19.73 0.47 3.65
C TYR A 208 -20.93 0.56 2.68
N PRO A 209 -21.07 1.66 1.90
CA PRO A 209 -22.22 1.85 1.01
C PRO A 209 -22.46 0.69 0.03
N GLU A 210 -21.41 0.09 -0.53
CA GLU A 210 -21.54 -1.07 -1.42
C GLU A 210 -22.07 -2.31 -0.69
N ASP A 211 -21.55 -2.58 0.52
CA ASP A 211 -22.04 -3.66 1.36
C ASP A 211 -23.49 -3.43 1.78
N GLN A 212 -23.87 -2.18 2.05
CA GLN A 212 -25.25 -1.80 2.36
C GLN A 212 -26.17 -2.09 1.18
N LEU A 213 -25.78 -1.76 -0.05
CA LEU A 213 -26.54 -2.10 -1.26
C LEU A 213 -26.70 -3.62 -1.42
N LEU A 214 -25.67 -4.42 -1.11
CA LEU A 214 -25.76 -5.88 -1.14
C LEU A 214 -26.70 -6.44 -0.06
N ILE A 215 -26.64 -5.87 1.15
CA ILE A 215 -27.52 -6.23 2.28
C ILE A 215 -28.98 -5.89 1.93
N ASP A 216 -29.23 -4.68 1.43
CA ASP A 216 -30.56 -4.23 1.05
C ASP A 216 -31.15 -5.09 -0.08
N ASN A 217 -30.34 -5.45 -1.08
CA ASN A 217 -30.75 -6.34 -2.17
C ASN A 217 -31.01 -7.78 -1.72
N LYS A 218 -30.27 -8.30 -0.73
CA LYS A 218 -30.57 -9.61 -0.12
C LYS A 218 -31.90 -9.55 0.65
N ASN A 219 -32.09 -8.52 1.47
CA ASN A 219 -33.32 -8.33 2.24
C ASN A 219 -34.56 -8.20 1.34
N LEU A 220 -34.46 -7.48 0.21
CA LEU A 220 -35.53 -7.39 -0.79
C LEU A 220 -35.85 -8.74 -1.46
N LYS A 221 -34.84 -9.58 -1.72
CA LYS A 221 -35.06 -10.92 -2.29
C LYS A 221 -35.72 -11.88 -1.32
N ASP A 222 -35.44 -11.75 -0.03
CA ASP A 222 -36.04 -12.60 1.00
C ASP A 222 -37.48 -12.16 1.33
N GLN A 223 -37.80 -10.87 1.22
CA GLN A 223 -39.18 -10.36 1.36
C GLN A 223 -40.12 -10.73 0.20
N ASN A 224 -39.58 -11.09 -0.97
CA ASN A 224 -40.35 -11.48 -2.16
C ASN A 224 -40.51 -13.01 -2.30
N LYS A 225 -40.10 -13.79 -1.29
CA LYS A 225 -40.22 -15.26 -1.26
C LYS A 225 -41.39 -15.77 -0.41
N ASP A 226 -42.16 -14.88 0.21
CA ASP A 226 -43.43 -15.16 0.90
C ASP A 226 -44.64 -14.82 0.01
#